data_AF-A0A7K3ZR20-F1
#
_entry.id   AF-A0A7K3ZR20-F1
#
_cell.length_a   1.000
_cell.length_b   1.000
_cell.length_c   1.000
_cell.angle_alpha   90.00
_cell.angle_beta   90.00
_cell.angle_gamma   90.00
#
_symmetry.space_group_name_H-M   'P 1'
#
loop_
_entity.id
_entity.type
_entity.pdbx_description
1 polymer ?
#
loop_
_entity_poly.entity_id
_entity_poly.type
_entity_poly.pdbx_seq_one_letter_code
_entity_poly.pdbx_strand_id
1 'polypeptide(L)'
;MVIKGTVTDSITRPTSQGIPQAGTPAISDQDQSQWMQYLFNNAPRPTNATGVPVIISVIDSNGNYRQIGTTTSNDYGTFGFTWTPDISGDYTVIATFAGSQAYYTSSAATNFYAAEPAATATPQATASPSAADLYFIPAIAGLFIAIVICIAMIALILRKHP
;
A
#
# COMPACT_ATOMS: atom_id res chain seq x y z
N MET A 1 -4.08 1.24 -6.47
CA MET A 1 -5.18 0.33 -6.08
C MET A 1 -4.63 -1.10 -5.96
N VAL A 2 -5.26 -1.99 -5.18
CA VAL A 2 -4.85 -3.41 -5.11
C VAL A 2 -6.00 -4.30 -5.60
N ILE A 3 -5.74 -5.06 -6.65
CA ILE A 3 -6.60 -6.15 -7.12
C ILE A 3 -6.23 -7.38 -6.31
N LYS A 4 -7.23 -8.04 -5.71
CA LYS A 4 -7.03 -9.22 -4.86
C LYS A 4 -8.07 -10.27 -5.14
N GLY A 5 -7.71 -11.54 -4.92
CA GLY A 5 -8.60 -12.67 -5.11
C GLY A 5 -8.01 -13.95 -4.56
N THR A 6 -8.70 -15.05 -4.82
CA THR A 6 -8.28 -16.39 -4.41
C THR A 6 -8.34 -17.38 -5.58
N VAL A 7 -7.44 -18.35 -5.56
CA VAL A 7 -7.45 -19.53 -6.43
C VAL A 7 -7.45 -20.76 -5.53
N THR A 8 -8.54 -21.52 -5.58
CA THR A 8 -8.77 -22.68 -4.72
C THR A 8 -9.18 -23.88 -5.54
N ASP A 9 -8.91 -25.06 -4.99
CA ASP A 9 -9.44 -26.31 -5.51
C ASP A 9 -10.97 -26.35 -5.36
N SER A 10 -11.64 -27.00 -6.30
CA SER A 10 -13.09 -27.22 -6.33
C SER A 10 -13.47 -28.68 -6.11
N ILE A 11 -12.50 -29.59 -6.01
CA ILE A 11 -12.71 -31.02 -5.81
C ILE A 11 -13.33 -31.27 -4.43
N THR A 12 -14.49 -31.92 -4.39
CA THR A 12 -15.27 -32.16 -3.16
C THR A 12 -14.82 -33.40 -2.37
N ARG A 13 -13.55 -33.81 -2.47
CA ARG A 13 -13.02 -35.00 -1.79
C ARG A 13 -12.71 -34.69 -0.32
N PRO A 14 -13.11 -35.54 0.65
CA PRO A 14 -12.73 -35.35 2.04
C PRO A 14 -11.24 -35.56 2.23
N THR A 15 -10.59 -34.66 2.98
CA THR A 15 -9.18 -34.74 3.35
C THR A 15 -9.01 -35.48 4.68
N SER A 16 -7.79 -35.93 5.00
CA SER A 16 -7.48 -36.52 6.31
C SER A 16 -7.55 -35.50 7.45
N GLN A 17 -7.59 -34.20 7.10
CA GLN A 17 -7.76 -33.07 8.00
C GLN A 17 -9.23 -32.81 8.39
N GLY A 18 -10.17 -33.62 7.90
CA GLY A 18 -11.61 -33.46 8.20
C GLY A 18 -12.27 -32.27 7.50
N ILE A 19 -11.56 -31.60 6.59
CA ILE A 19 -12.09 -30.54 5.73
C ILE A 19 -12.26 -31.04 4.29
N PRO A 20 -13.22 -30.52 3.50
CA PRO A 20 -13.25 -30.75 2.06
C PRO A 20 -11.97 -30.22 1.40
N GLN A 21 -11.50 -30.90 0.35
CA GLN A 21 -10.45 -30.38 -0.52
C GLN A 21 -10.91 -29.11 -1.25
N ALA A 22 -12.22 -28.98 -1.48
CA ALA A 22 -12.82 -27.77 -2.01
C ALA A 22 -12.56 -26.57 -1.07
N GLY A 23 -12.04 -25.49 -1.64
CA GLY A 23 -11.62 -24.31 -0.88
C GLY A 23 -10.19 -24.38 -0.36
N THR A 24 -9.48 -25.51 -0.51
CA THR A 24 -8.04 -25.55 -0.26
C THR A 24 -7.29 -24.75 -1.34
N PRO A 25 -6.18 -24.08 -1.00
CA PRO A 25 -5.32 -23.39 -1.95
C PRO A 25 -4.95 -24.23 -3.17
N ALA A 26 -5.03 -23.64 -4.37
CA ALA A 26 -4.37 -24.21 -5.54
C ALA A 26 -2.86 -23.96 -5.44
N ILE A 27 -2.08 -25.04 -5.41
CA ILE A 27 -0.63 -25.02 -5.19
C ILE A 27 0.12 -25.33 -6.50
N SER A 28 1.36 -24.85 -6.63
CA SER A 28 2.22 -25.12 -7.78
C SER A 28 2.42 -26.62 -8.01
N ASP A 29 2.62 -27.02 -9.27
CA ASP A 29 2.87 -28.43 -9.61
C ASP A 29 4.13 -28.98 -8.91
N GLN A 30 5.11 -28.12 -8.61
CA GLN A 30 6.34 -28.48 -7.90
C GLN A 30 6.07 -28.91 -6.45
N ASP A 31 5.15 -28.24 -5.76
CA ASP A 31 4.85 -28.46 -4.35
C ASP A 31 3.63 -29.40 -4.15
N GLN A 32 2.92 -29.73 -5.23
CA GLN A 32 1.67 -30.51 -5.21
C GLN A 32 1.82 -31.86 -4.51
N SER A 33 2.93 -32.59 -4.70
CA SER A 33 3.14 -33.88 -4.04
C SER A 33 3.19 -33.76 -2.51
N GLN A 34 3.91 -32.77 -1.99
CA GLN A 34 3.99 -32.52 -0.55
C GLN A 34 2.66 -31.99 -0.01
N TRP A 35 1.98 -31.14 -0.78
CA TRP A 35 0.66 -30.63 -0.44
C TRP A 35 -0.38 -31.74 -0.28
N MET A 36 -0.39 -32.72 -1.20
CA MET A 36 -1.29 -33.87 -1.12
C MET A 36 -0.97 -34.78 0.07
N GLN A 37 0.30 -34.94 0.44
CA GLN A 37 0.67 -35.68 1.66
C GLN A 37 0.18 -34.97 2.93
N TYR A 38 0.25 -33.64 2.98
CA TYR A 38 -0.31 -32.84 4.06
C TYR A 38 -1.83 -33.01 4.16
N LEU A 39 -2.54 -32.92 3.02
CA LEU A 39 -4.00 -33.02 3.00
C LEU A 39 -4.52 -34.43 3.27
N PHE A 40 -3.88 -35.49 2.78
CA PHE A 40 -4.46 -36.84 2.80
C PHE A 40 -3.73 -37.86 3.68
N ASN A 41 -2.48 -37.60 4.05
CA ASN A 41 -1.64 -38.55 4.79
C ASN A 41 -1.17 -38.00 6.15
N ASN A 42 -1.79 -36.93 6.66
CA ASN A 42 -1.43 -36.29 7.92
C ASN A 42 0.06 -35.89 8.02
N ALA A 43 0.71 -35.60 6.90
CA ALA A 43 2.07 -35.07 6.90
C ALA A 43 2.10 -33.62 7.43
N PRO A 44 3.25 -33.08 7.86
CA PRO A 44 3.38 -31.67 8.22
C PRO A 44 3.06 -30.73 7.05
N ARG A 45 2.51 -29.55 7.34
CA ARG A 45 2.26 -28.51 6.32
C ARG A 45 3.59 -28.02 5.73
N PRO A 46 3.77 -27.99 4.40
CA PRO A 46 4.96 -27.43 3.77
C PRO A 46 5.12 -25.93 4.11
N THR A 47 6.32 -25.49 4.44
CA THR A 47 6.59 -24.08 4.83
C THR A 47 6.99 -23.19 3.64
N ASN A 48 7.27 -23.79 2.49
CA ASN A 48 7.79 -23.15 1.29
C ASN A 48 6.93 -23.44 0.05
N ALA A 49 5.69 -23.90 0.24
CA ALA A 49 4.77 -24.11 -0.87
C ALA A 49 4.43 -22.77 -1.53
N THR A 50 4.37 -22.78 -2.86
CA THR A 50 3.99 -21.64 -3.68
C THR A 50 2.63 -21.90 -4.33
N GLY A 51 1.84 -20.85 -4.53
CA GLY A 51 0.59 -20.98 -5.28
C GLY A 51 0.83 -21.01 -6.78
N VAL A 52 -0.24 -20.78 -7.54
CA VAL A 52 -0.26 -20.80 -9.00
C VAL A 52 -0.19 -19.40 -9.62
N PRO A 53 0.34 -19.26 -10.84
CA PRO A 53 0.36 -18.00 -11.57
C PRO A 53 -1.05 -17.56 -12.00
N VAL A 54 -1.31 -16.26 -11.89
CA VAL A 54 -2.59 -15.63 -12.23
C VAL A 54 -2.33 -14.47 -13.19
N ILE A 55 -3.02 -14.48 -14.32
CA ILE A 55 -2.99 -13.41 -15.33
C ILE A 55 -4.08 -12.41 -14.97
N ILE A 56 -3.74 -11.12 -14.95
CA ILE A 56 -4.67 -10.04 -14.66
C ILE A 56 -4.88 -9.21 -15.94
N SER A 57 -6.12 -9.17 -16.39
CA SER A 57 -6.58 -8.39 -17.53
C SER A 57 -7.67 -7.42 -17.13
N VAL A 58 -7.87 -6.38 -17.92
CA VAL A 58 -8.95 -5.41 -17.72
C VAL A 58 -9.63 -5.08 -19.03
N ILE A 59 -10.92 -4.74 -18.93
CA ILE A 59 -11.68 -4.01 -19.95
C ILE A 59 -11.89 -2.62 -19.37
N ASP A 60 -11.41 -1.58 -20.06
CA ASP A 60 -11.58 -0.18 -19.63
C ASP A 60 -12.92 0.42 -20.06
N SER A 61 -13.19 1.64 -19.65
CA SER A 61 -14.42 2.39 -19.94
C SER A 61 -14.65 2.65 -21.42
N ASN A 62 -13.62 2.52 -22.26
CA ASN A 62 -13.72 2.61 -23.72
C ASN A 62 -13.96 1.25 -24.38
N GLY A 63 -14.05 0.17 -23.58
CA GLY A 63 -14.23 -1.20 -24.06
C GLY A 63 -12.93 -1.89 -24.48
N ASN A 64 -11.76 -1.34 -24.18
CA ASN A 64 -10.49 -1.94 -24.60
C ASN A 64 -10.06 -3.04 -23.63
N TYR A 65 -9.93 -4.26 -24.15
CA TYR A 65 -9.35 -5.39 -23.41
C TYR A 65 -7.82 -5.36 -23.47
N ARG A 66 -7.15 -5.45 -22.31
CA ARG A 66 -5.69 -5.61 -22.23
C ARG A 66 -5.26 -6.41 -21.00
N GLN A 67 -4.17 -7.15 -21.14
CA GLN A 67 -3.47 -7.73 -19.99
C GLN A 67 -2.63 -6.63 -19.31
N ILE A 68 -2.80 -6.47 -18.00
CA ILE A 68 -2.06 -5.47 -17.21
C ILE A 68 -0.88 -6.07 -16.44
N GLY A 69 -0.86 -7.39 -16.28
CA GLY A 69 0.26 -8.10 -15.67
C GLY A 69 -0.06 -9.51 -15.24
N THR A 70 0.87 -10.09 -14.50
CA THR A 70 0.74 -11.40 -13.86
C THR A 70 1.15 -11.29 -12.40
N THR A 71 0.59 -12.16 -11.56
CA THR A 71 0.97 -12.33 -10.15
C THR A 71 0.94 -13.82 -9.82
N THR A 72 1.42 -14.21 -8.64
CA THR A 72 1.39 -15.60 -8.17
C THR A 72 0.62 -15.64 -6.86
N SER A 73 -0.29 -16.60 -6.72
CA SER A 73 -0.96 -16.84 -5.44
C SER A 73 0.01 -17.42 -4.41
N ASN A 74 -0.30 -17.25 -3.13
CA ASN A 74 0.47 -17.84 -2.03
C ASN A 74 -0.10 -19.19 -1.58
N ASP A 75 0.51 -19.76 -0.54
CA ASP A 75 0.12 -21.00 0.15
C ASP A 75 -1.23 -20.91 0.89
N TYR A 76 -1.87 -19.74 0.91
CA TYR A 76 -3.27 -19.53 1.34
C TYR A 76 -4.23 -19.43 0.15
N GLY A 77 -3.75 -19.61 -1.08
CA GLY A 77 -4.52 -19.49 -2.30
C GLY A 77 -4.89 -18.05 -2.62
N THR A 78 -4.35 -17.06 -1.92
CA THR A 78 -4.65 -15.64 -2.14
C THR A 78 -3.62 -14.99 -3.06
N PHE A 79 -4.02 -14.01 -3.85
CA PHE A 79 -3.10 -13.18 -4.62
C PHE A 79 -3.43 -11.69 -4.46
N GLY A 80 -2.41 -10.86 -4.70
CA GLY A 80 -2.53 -9.41 -4.79
C GLY A 80 -1.77 -8.88 -6.01
N PHE A 81 -2.31 -7.85 -6.64
CA PHE A 81 -1.68 -7.14 -7.75
C PHE A 81 -1.95 -5.64 -7.63
N THR A 82 -0.88 -4.87 -7.41
CA THR A 82 -0.96 -3.41 -7.30
C THR A 82 -0.89 -2.79 -8.68
N TRP A 83 -1.89 -1.98 -9.00
CA TRP A 83 -1.97 -1.29 -10.28
C TRP A 83 -2.68 0.07 -10.16
N THR A 84 -2.38 0.94 -11.11
CA THR A 84 -2.94 2.27 -11.26
C THR A 84 -3.58 2.38 -12.63
N PRO A 85 -4.91 2.59 -12.72
CA PRO A 85 -5.60 2.82 -13.98
C PRO A 85 -5.09 4.06 -14.72
N ASP A 86 -5.01 3.97 -16.05
CA ASP A 86 -4.52 5.05 -16.90
C ASP A 86 -5.57 6.15 -17.14
N ILE A 87 -6.86 5.80 -17.02
CA ILE A 87 -7.99 6.72 -17.19
C ILE A 87 -8.99 6.50 -16.04
N SER A 88 -9.80 7.53 -15.77
CA SER A 88 -10.95 7.41 -14.88
C SER A 88 -12.12 6.72 -15.59
N GLY A 89 -12.96 6.03 -14.83
CA GLY A 89 -14.18 5.40 -15.34
C GLY A 89 -14.37 3.97 -14.85
N ASP A 90 -15.37 3.29 -15.41
CA ASP A 90 -15.64 1.89 -15.11
C ASP A 90 -14.62 0.95 -15.72
N TYR A 91 -14.23 -0.07 -14.98
CA TYR A 91 -13.37 -1.15 -15.42
C TYR A 91 -13.96 -2.49 -15.02
N THR A 92 -13.84 -3.49 -15.90
CA THR A 92 -13.99 -4.90 -15.55
C THR A 92 -12.59 -5.49 -15.42
N VAL A 93 -12.22 -5.96 -14.23
CA VAL A 93 -11.01 -6.75 -14.02
C VAL A 93 -11.33 -8.23 -14.18
N ILE A 94 -10.46 -8.96 -14.85
CA ILE A 94 -10.56 -10.40 -15.10
C ILE A 94 -9.26 -11.03 -14.61
N ALA A 95 -9.36 -11.92 -13.63
CA ALA A 95 -8.25 -12.75 -13.16
C ALA A 95 -8.40 -14.15 -13.76
N THR A 96 -7.35 -14.63 -14.42
CA THR A 96 -7.33 -15.91 -15.12
C THR A 96 -6.20 -16.78 -14.61
N PHE A 97 -6.55 -17.99 -14.17
CA PHE A 97 -5.60 -19.06 -13.96
C PHE A 97 -5.62 -19.97 -15.20
N ALA A 98 -4.47 -20.08 -15.87
CA ALA A 98 -4.33 -20.82 -17.13
C ALA A 98 -4.51 -22.35 -16.97
N GLY A 99 -4.58 -22.85 -15.73
CA GLY A 99 -4.50 -24.26 -15.42
C GLY A 99 -3.06 -24.71 -15.15
N SER A 100 -2.92 -25.91 -14.64
CA SER A 100 -1.64 -26.60 -14.43
C SER A 100 -1.82 -28.10 -14.68
N GLN A 101 -0.81 -28.92 -14.40
CA GLN A 101 -0.99 -30.37 -14.48
C GLN A 101 -2.00 -30.89 -13.45
N ALA A 102 -2.11 -30.21 -12.30
CA ALA A 102 -2.99 -30.61 -11.20
C ALA A 102 -4.39 -29.97 -11.23
N TYR A 103 -4.54 -28.82 -11.88
CA TYR A 103 -5.78 -28.02 -11.83
C TYR A 103 -6.24 -27.57 -13.21
N TYR A 104 -7.55 -27.55 -13.42
CA TYR A 104 -8.15 -27.00 -14.64
C TYR A 104 -8.04 -25.47 -14.69
N THR A 105 -8.11 -24.92 -15.91
CA THR A 105 -8.20 -23.48 -16.11
C THR A 105 -9.46 -22.89 -15.46
N SER A 106 -9.35 -21.66 -14.97
CA SER A 106 -10.49 -20.92 -14.41
C SER A 106 -10.29 -19.42 -14.54
N SER A 107 -11.37 -18.67 -14.50
CA SER A 107 -11.35 -17.21 -14.48
C SER A 107 -12.48 -16.64 -13.63
N ALA A 108 -12.26 -15.42 -13.11
CA ALA A 108 -13.26 -14.66 -12.38
C ALA A 108 -13.15 -13.18 -12.77
N ALA A 109 -14.30 -12.50 -12.81
CA ALA A 109 -14.36 -11.08 -13.17
C ALA A 109 -15.13 -10.27 -12.13
N THR A 110 -14.75 -9.01 -11.96
CA THR A 110 -15.48 -8.06 -11.14
C THR A 110 -15.33 -6.64 -11.70
N ASN A 111 -16.24 -5.74 -11.33
CA ASN A 111 -16.24 -4.37 -11.80
C ASN A 111 -15.80 -3.41 -10.68
N PHE A 112 -15.13 -2.33 -11.04
CA PHE A 112 -14.82 -1.24 -10.13
C PHE A 112 -14.75 0.08 -10.90
N TYR A 113 -14.87 1.19 -10.17
CA TYR A 113 -14.72 2.53 -10.73
C TYR A 113 -13.35 3.10 -10.36
N ALA A 114 -12.60 3.54 -11.37
CA ALA A 114 -11.36 4.29 -11.21
C ALA A 114 -11.68 5.79 -11.09
N ALA A 115 -11.55 6.33 -9.88
CA ALA A 115 -11.71 7.76 -9.64
C ALA A 115 -10.50 8.56 -10.11
N GLU A 116 -10.74 9.80 -10.54
CA GLU A 116 -9.67 10.76 -10.79
C GLU A 116 -8.89 11.04 -9.50
N PRO A 117 -7.56 11.17 -9.55
CA PRO A 117 -6.79 11.58 -8.39
C PRO A 117 -7.32 12.89 -7.80
N ALA A 118 -7.43 12.97 -6.48
CA ALA A 118 -7.79 14.23 -5.83
C ALA A 118 -6.75 15.31 -6.17
N ALA A 119 -7.23 16.52 -6.46
CA ALA A 119 -6.34 17.65 -6.69
C ALA A 119 -5.42 17.86 -5.48
N THR A 120 -4.11 17.97 -5.73
CA THR A 120 -3.15 18.33 -4.69
C THR A 120 -3.53 19.70 -4.14
N ALA A 121 -3.64 19.82 -2.81
CA ALA A 121 -3.83 21.12 -2.19
C ALA A 121 -2.71 22.07 -2.65
N THR A 122 -3.09 23.28 -3.05
CA THR A 122 -2.10 24.31 -3.38
C THR A 122 -1.22 24.54 -2.15
N PRO A 123 0.11 24.73 -2.33
CA PRO A 123 0.97 25.10 -1.21
C PRO A 123 0.37 26.33 -0.52
N GLN A 124 0.13 26.23 0.79
CA GLN A 124 -0.30 27.38 1.56
C GLN A 124 0.79 28.44 1.45
N ALA A 125 0.42 29.67 1.06
CA ALA A 125 1.37 30.77 1.02
C ALA A 125 2.06 30.88 2.39
N THR A 126 3.38 30.87 2.40
CA THR A 126 4.15 31.18 3.60
C THR A 126 3.70 32.57 4.08
N ALA A 127 3.23 32.67 5.32
CA ALA A 127 2.84 33.94 5.89
C ALA A 127 4.02 34.92 5.79
N SER A 128 3.77 36.12 5.27
CA SER A 128 4.80 37.17 5.27
C SER A 128 5.19 37.47 6.71
N PRO A 129 6.49 37.64 7.02
CA PRO A 129 6.93 37.98 8.36
C PRO A 129 6.21 39.25 8.84
N SER A 130 5.67 39.20 10.04
CA SER A 130 4.92 40.30 10.62
C SER A 130 5.87 41.44 11.02
N ALA A 131 5.32 42.64 11.27
CA ALA A 131 6.10 43.73 11.84
C ALA A 131 6.72 43.33 13.20
N ALA A 132 6.05 42.47 13.98
CA ALA A 132 6.63 41.93 15.21
C ALA A 132 7.88 41.10 14.91
N ASP A 133 7.84 40.19 13.92
CA ASP A 133 8.99 39.37 13.53
C ASP A 133 10.17 40.22 13.04
N LEU A 134 9.89 41.33 12.36
CA LEU A 134 10.91 42.23 11.82
C LEU A 134 11.54 43.13 12.90
N TYR A 135 10.75 43.61 13.86
CA TYR A 135 11.20 44.63 14.81
C TYR A 135 11.51 44.11 16.21
N PHE A 136 11.14 42.87 16.56
CA PHE A 136 11.36 42.32 17.90
C PHE A 136 12.85 42.25 18.28
N ILE A 137 13.69 41.71 17.39
CA ILE A 137 15.14 41.60 17.62
C ILE A 137 15.82 42.98 17.76
N PRO A 138 15.68 43.94 16.82
CA PRO A 138 16.31 45.25 16.97
C PRO A 138 15.73 46.06 18.13
N ALA A 139 14.45 45.92 18.46
CA ALA A 139 13.84 46.59 19.62
C ALA A 139 14.44 46.08 20.95
N ILE A 140 14.59 44.76 21.11
CA ILE A 140 15.22 44.16 22.30
C ILE A 140 16.68 44.56 22.40
N ALA A 141 17.44 44.49 21.29
CA ALA A 141 18.83 44.92 21.26
C ALA A 141 18.98 46.40 21.65
N GLY A 142 18.13 47.28 21.10
CA GLY A 142 18.08 48.70 21.45
C GLY A 142 17.75 48.94 22.91
N LEU A 143 16.79 48.19 23.48
CA LEU A 143 16.42 48.27 24.89
C LEU A 143 17.59 47.90 25.81
N PHE A 144 18.31 46.81 25.52
CA PHE A 144 19.48 46.40 26.31
C PHE A 144 20.60 47.44 26.26
N ILE A 145 20.89 48.00 25.08
CA ILE A 145 21.90 49.07 24.92
C ILE A 145 21.50 50.29 25.76
N ALA A 146 20.24 50.72 25.69
CA ALA A 146 19.72 51.84 26.48
C ALA A 146 19.86 51.60 28.00
N ILE A 147 19.55 50.39 28.48
CA ILE A 147 19.70 50.01 29.88
C ILE A 147 21.17 50.08 30.32
N VAL A 148 22.10 49.54 29.52
CA VAL A 148 23.54 49.59 29.83
C VAL A 148 24.06 51.03 29.91
N ILE A 149 23.64 51.89 28.97
CA ILE A 149 24.01 53.32 28.99
C ILE A 149 23.47 54.01 30.25
N CYS A 150 22.21 53.78 30.62
CA CYS A 150 21.62 54.33 31.84
C CYS A 150 22.37 53.88 33.09
N ILE A 151 22.69 52.59 33.22
CA ILE A 151 23.45 52.05 34.36
C ILE A 151 24.84 52.67 34.41
N ALA A 152 25.53 52.80 33.28
CA ALA A 152 26.85 53.43 33.21
C ALA A 152 26.81 54.90 33.61
N MET A 153 25.79 55.66 33.18
CA MET A 153 25.61 57.06 33.57
C MET A 153 25.33 57.19 35.08
N ILE A 154 24.45 56.36 35.64
CA ILE A 154 24.16 56.35 37.08
C ILE A 154 25.42 56.01 37.88
N ALA A 155 26.19 55.00 37.46
CA ALA A 155 27.45 54.63 38.10
C ALA A 155 28.49 55.76 38.04
N LEU A 156 28.56 56.51 36.93
CA LEU A 156 29.43 57.68 36.78
C LEU A 156 29.02 58.84 37.71
N ILE A 157 27.71 59.09 37.87
CA ILE A 157 27.20 60.11 38.78
C ILE A 157 27.46 59.72 40.24
N LEU A 158 27.23 58.47 40.62
CA LEU A 158 27.51 57.96 41.97
C LEU A 158 29.02 57.96 42.29
N ARG A 159 29.90 57.73 41.30
CA ARG A 159 31.37 57.86 41.47
C ARG A 159 31.85 59.30 41.64
N LYS A 160 31.09 60.29 41.17
CA LYS A 160 31.46 61.71 41.26
C LYS A 160 31.08 62.36 42.59
N HIS A 161 30.33 61.67 43.44
CA HIS A 161 30.08 62.07 44.82
C HIS A 161 30.87 61.17 45.80
N PRO A 162 32.13 61.53 46.13
CA PRO A 162 32.76 61.12 47.38
C PRO A 162 32.17 61.88 48.58
#